data_AF-A0A962GF02-F1
#
_entry.id   AF-A0A962GF02-F1
#
_cell.length_a   1.000
_cell.length_b   1.000
_cell.length_c   1.000
_cell.angle_alpha   90.00
_cell.angle_beta   90.00
_cell.angle_gamma   90.00
#
_symmetry.space_group_name_H-M   'P 1'
#
loop_
_entity.id
_entity.type
_entity.pdbx_description
1 polymer ?
#
loop_
_entity_poly.entity_id
_entity_poly.type
_entity_poly.pdbx_seq_one_letter_code
_entity_poly.pdbx_strand_id
1 'polypeptide(L)'
;DSDFRTLVRLAKKWRNYSGIKPLKSFTIELIMAHLLDTGGSDGTIEEKFRRFLLYIAESGLKETIQFKENMPPFKVFEDPVIILDPVSSENNVASRITEEERIEIVNAANDAWETAHFASAENDLEIWKELFGGRFKVEDAA
;
A
#
# COMPACT_ATOMS: atom_id res chain seq x y z
N ASP A 1 15.00 -4.30 2.10
CA ASP A 1 14.76 -4.55 0.67
C ASP A 1 15.34 -3.40 -0.16
N SER A 2 16.11 -3.69 -1.22
CA SER A 2 16.69 -2.69 -2.12
C SER A 2 15.64 -1.92 -2.94
N ASP A 3 14.49 -2.53 -3.19
CA ASP A 3 13.40 -2.00 -4.02
C ASP A 3 12.39 -1.18 -3.23
N PHE A 4 12.52 -1.11 -1.89
CA PHE A 4 11.54 -0.45 -1.02
C PHE A 4 11.20 0.96 -1.49
N ARG A 5 12.21 1.77 -1.84
CA ARG A 5 12.00 3.14 -2.33
C ARG A 5 11.22 3.17 -3.65
N THR A 6 11.46 2.20 -4.53
CA THR A 6 10.75 2.08 -5.81
C THR A 6 9.31 1.66 -5.59
N LEU A 7 9.06 0.66 -4.76
CA LEU A 7 7.72 0.20 -4.38
C LEU A 7 6.88 1.32 -3.76
N VAL A 8 7.46 2.08 -2.83
CA VAL A 8 6.79 3.26 -2.24
C VAL A 8 6.46 4.32 -3.29
N ARG A 9 7.35 4.58 -4.25
CA ARG A 9 7.08 5.52 -5.35
C ARG A 9 5.95 5.03 -6.25
N LEU A 10 5.91 3.74 -6.59
CA LEU A 10 4.83 3.14 -7.37
C LEU A 10 3.49 3.25 -6.64
N ALA A 11 3.42 2.86 -5.37
CA ALA A 11 2.21 2.97 -4.57
C ALA A 11 1.73 4.42 -4.43
N LYS A 12 2.65 5.38 -4.25
CA LYS A 12 2.28 6.81 -4.22
C LYS A 12 1.79 7.30 -5.59
N LYS A 13 2.38 6.81 -6.69
CA LYS A 13 1.96 7.15 -8.06
C LYS A 13 0.56 6.63 -8.36
N TRP A 14 0.30 5.36 -8.05
CA TRP A 14 -1.03 4.76 -8.11
C TRP A 14 -2.04 5.59 -7.30
N ARG A 15 -1.78 5.81 -6.01
CA ARG A 15 -2.65 6.60 -5.12
C ARG A 15 -2.99 7.96 -5.70
N ASN A 16 -2.00 8.67 -6.26
CA ASN A 16 -2.20 9.98 -6.86
C ASN A 16 -3.03 9.90 -8.15
N TYR A 17 -2.79 8.90 -8.99
CA TYR A 17 -3.50 8.72 -10.25
C TYR A 17 -4.97 8.33 -10.02
N SER A 18 -5.22 7.46 -9.05
CA SER A 18 -6.56 7.03 -8.61
C SER A 18 -7.30 8.09 -7.76
N GLY A 19 -6.67 9.23 -7.43
CA GLY A 19 -7.32 10.32 -6.71
C GLY A 19 -7.59 10.06 -5.21
N ILE A 20 -7.01 9.01 -4.63
CA ILE A 20 -7.26 8.55 -3.26
C ILE A 20 -6.54 9.46 -2.25
N LYS A 21 -7.12 10.61 -1.95
CA LYS A 21 -6.51 11.62 -1.04
C LYS A 21 -6.29 11.14 0.41
N PRO A 22 -7.19 10.36 1.03
CA PRO A 22 -7.05 9.99 2.45
C PRO A 22 -5.84 9.12 2.77
N LEU A 23 -5.39 8.30 1.80
CA LEU A 23 -4.23 7.43 1.95
C LEU A 23 -2.92 8.23 1.88
N LYS A 24 -2.38 8.60 3.05
CA LYS A 24 -1.17 9.42 3.16
C LYS A 24 0.09 8.64 2.77
N SER A 25 1.12 9.38 2.33
CA SER A 25 2.41 8.81 1.93
C SER A 25 3.05 7.96 3.05
N PHE A 26 3.01 8.43 4.29
CA PHE A 26 3.59 7.70 5.41
C PHE A 26 2.82 6.41 5.71
N THR A 27 1.49 6.43 5.61
CA THR A 27 0.65 5.22 5.70
C THR A 27 1.03 4.18 4.65
N ILE A 28 1.28 4.60 3.40
CA ILE A 28 1.77 3.72 2.32
C ILE A 28 3.12 3.11 2.67
N GLU A 29 4.05 3.93 3.18
CA GLU A 29 5.39 3.48 3.58
C GLU A 29 5.32 2.40 4.67
N LEU A 30 4.45 2.58 5.66
CA LEU A 30 4.26 1.63 6.76
C LEU A 30 3.57 0.33 6.33
N ILE A 31 2.53 0.39 5.49
CA ILE A 31 1.91 -0.82 4.92
C ILE A 31 2.94 -1.62 4.11
N MET A 32 3.71 -0.94 3.25
CA MET A 32 4.75 -1.59 2.45
C MET A 32 5.83 -2.21 3.34
N ALA A 33 6.29 -1.50 4.37
CA ALA A 33 7.28 -2.01 5.31
C ALA A 33 6.77 -3.26 6.05
N HIS A 34 5.52 -3.23 6.52
CA HIS A 34 4.87 -4.37 7.16
C HIS A 34 4.83 -5.59 6.24
N LEU A 35 4.40 -5.44 5.00
CA LEU A 35 4.29 -6.56 4.05
C LEU A 35 5.63 -7.19 3.68
N LEU A 36 6.69 -6.39 3.58
CA LEU A 36 8.03 -6.90 3.29
C LEU A 36 8.63 -7.63 4.49
N ASP A 37 8.31 -7.21 5.72
CA ASP A 37 8.77 -7.86 6.95
C ASP A 37 8.00 -9.16 7.23
N THR A 38 6.68 -9.18 7.02
CA THR A 38 5.83 -10.35 7.36
C THR A 38 5.66 -11.35 6.21
N GLY A 39 5.53 -10.88 4.98
CA GLY A 39 5.34 -11.73 3.79
C GLY A 39 6.60 -11.98 2.99
N GLY A 40 7.76 -11.47 3.44
CA GLY A 40 9.05 -11.59 2.77
C GLY A 40 9.25 -10.58 1.63
N SER A 41 10.53 -10.31 1.33
CA SER A 41 11.01 -9.35 0.33
C SER A 41 11.34 -9.95 -1.03
N ASP A 42 11.08 -11.24 -1.22
CA ASP A 42 11.37 -11.95 -2.46
C ASP A 42 10.36 -11.58 -3.56
N GLY A 43 10.77 -11.81 -4.81
CA GLY A 43 9.98 -11.52 -6.01
C GLY A 43 10.36 -10.21 -6.70
N THR A 44 9.80 -10.03 -7.89
CA THR A 44 9.95 -8.84 -8.71
C THR A 44 9.24 -7.63 -8.10
N ILE A 45 9.56 -6.43 -8.59
CA ILE A 45 8.87 -5.19 -8.17
C ILE A 45 7.37 -5.28 -8.46
N GLU A 46 6.98 -5.86 -9.60
CA GLU A 46 5.57 -6.03 -9.98
C GLU A 46 4.83 -6.97 -9.02
N GLU A 47 5.42 -8.11 -8.68
CA GLU A 47 4.86 -9.07 -7.71
C GLU A 47 4.68 -8.43 -6.34
N LYS A 48 5.70 -7.71 -5.85
CA LYS A 48 5.64 -7.01 -4.57
C LYS A 48 4.62 -5.88 -4.57
N PHE A 49 4.49 -5.13 -5.67
CA PHE A 49 3.47 -4.11 -5.80
C PHE A 49 2.05 -4.69 -5.87
N ARG A 50 1.85 -5.81 -6.58
CA ARG A 50 0.56 -6.53 -6.59
C ARG A 50 0.19 -7.04 -5.21
N ARG A 51 1.15 -7.57 -4.43
CA ARG A 51 0.93 -7.96 -3.03
C ARG A 51 0.46 -6.79 -2.15
N PHE A 52 1.00 -5.59 -2.37
CA PHE A 52 0.54 -4.39 -1.68
C PHE A 52 -0.93 -4.06 -1.98
N LEU A 53 -1.33 -4.07 -3.26
CA LEU A 53 -2.73 -3.83 -3.64
C LEU A 53 -3.65 -4.92 -3.10
N LEU A 54 -3.23 -6.18 -3.23
CA LEU A 54 -4.00 -7.34 -2.74
C LEU A 54 -4.24 -7.27 -1.25
N TYR A 55 -3.21 -6.95 -0.46
CA TYR A 55 -3.36 -6.82 1.00
C TYR A 55 -4.41 -5.78 1.37
N ILE A 56 -4.42 -4.62 0.71
CA ILE A 56 -5.42 -3.58 0.97
C ILE A 56 -6.82 -4.09 0.61
N ALA A 57 -6.96 -4.75 -0.55
CA ALA A 57 -8.23 -5.28 -1.03
C ALA A 57 -8.80 -6.40 -0.12
N GLU A 58 -7.98 -7.39 0.24
CA GLU A 58 -8.41 -8.56 1.02
C GLU A 58 -8.60 -8.26 2.51
N SER A 59 -7.64 -7.57 3.14
CA SER A 59 -7.76 -7.23 4.57
C SER A 59 -8.81 -6.15 4.84
N GLY A 60 -9.16 -5.39 3.80
CA GLY A 60 -9.94 -4.18 3.92
C GLY A 60 -9.28 -3.12 4.81
N LEU A 61 -7.98 -3.21 5.12
CA LEU A 61 -7.31 -2.39 6.15
C LEU A 61 -7.92 -2.51 7.56
N LYS A 62 -8.60 -3.62 7.86
CA LYS A 62 -9.18 -3.87 9.20
C LYS A 62 -8.20 -4.54 10.15
N GLU A 63 -7.14 -5.14 9.62
CA GLU A 63 -6.06 -5.71 10.42
C GLU A 63 -5.24 -4.60 11.06
N THR A 64 -4.88 -4.76 12.33
CA THR A 64 -4.00 -3.83 13.02
C THR A 64 -2.55 -4.07 12.60
N ILE A 65 -1.92 -3.06 12.01
CA ILE A 65 -0.50 -3.11 11.68
C ILE A 65 0.30 -2.64 12.89
N GLN A 66 1.18 -3.52 13.38
CA GLN A 66 2.17 -3.24 14.42
C GLN A 66 3.56 -3.61 13.93
N PHE A 67 4.58 -2.97 14.50
CA PHE A 67 5.98 -3.20 14.20
C PHE A 67 6.70 -3.79 15.41
N LYS A 68 7.80 -4.50 15.17
CA LYS A 68 8.59 -5.14 16.24
C LYS A 68 9.19 -4.14 17.23
N GLU A 69 9.33 -2.88 16.83
CA GLU A 69 9.82 -1.78 17.65
C GLU A 69 8.75 -1.26 18.64
N ASN A 70 7.47 -1.59 18.43
CA ASN A 70 6.40 -1.13 19.31
C ASN A 70 6.49 -1.80 20.70
N MET A 71 6.54 -0.98 21.75
CA MET A 71 6.62 -1.41 23.14
C MET A 71 5.47 -0.81 23.97
N PRO A 72 5.09 -1.43 25.11
CA PRO A 72 4.10 -0.85 26.03
C PRO A 72 4.47 0.58 26.49
N PRO A 73 3.47 1.42 26.82
CA PRO A 73 2.04 1.13 26.85
C PRO A 73 1.39 1.05 25.45
N PHE A 74 0.43 0.14 25.29
CA PHE A 74 -0.38 0.03 24.07
C PHE A 74 -1.72 0.72 24.29
N LYS A 75 -2.05 1.68 23.43
CA LYS A 75 -3.38 2.29 23.41
C LYS A 75 -4.33 1.44 22.57
N VAL A 76 -5.58 1.33 23.02
CA VAL A 76 -6.66 0.72 22.23
C VAL A 76 -7.29 1.81 21.35
N PHE A 77 -7.51 1.48 20.09
CA PHE A 77 -8.12 2.36 19.10
C PHE A 77 -9.40 1.74 18.57
N GLU A 78 -10.36 2.60 18.22
CA GLU A 78 -11.62 2.22 17.55
C GLU A 78 -11.70 2.81 16.13
N ASP A 79 -10.58 3.36 15.64
CA ASP A 79 -10.49 3.94 14.30
C ASP A 79 -10.69 2.83 13.23
N PRO A 80 -11.27 3.15 12.07
CA PRO A 80 -11.49 2.19 10.98
C PRO A 80 -10.22 1.51 10.46
N VAL A 81 -9.08 2.20 10.54
CA VAL A 81 -7.76 1.71 10.14
C VAL A 81 -6.79 1.97 11.28
N ILE A 82 -6.08 0.92 11.70
CA ILE A 82 -5.13 1.00 12.82
C ILE A 82 -3.74 0.61 12.32
N ILE A 83 -2.85 1.60 12.27
CA ILE A 83 -1.43 1.42 11.97
C ILE A 83 -0.65 2.15 13.04
N LEU A 84 0.02 1.40 13.90
CA LEU A 84 0.80 1.99 14.98
C LEU A 84 2.04 2.69 14.41
N ASP A 85 2.34 3.86 14.94
CA ASP A 85 3.61 4.54 14.70
C ASP A 85 4.75 3.66 15.24
N PRO A 86 5.78 3.32 14.45
CA PRO A 86 6.90 2.50 14.91
C PRO A 86 7.62 3.05 16.15
N VAL A 87 7.55 4.37 16.41
CA VAL A 87 8.19 4.99 17.59
C VAL A 87 7.24 5.21 18.77
N SER A 88 5.94 4.99 18.59
CA SER A 88 4.94 5.26 19.62
C SER A 88 3.71 4.36 19.49
N SER A 89 3.62 3.35 20.35
CA SER A 89 2.48 2.41 20.43
C SER A 89 1.15 3.05 20.86
N GLU A 90 1.17 4.32 21.26
CA GLU A 90 -0.01 5.12 21.59
C GLU A 90 -0.47 6.04 20.46
N ASN A 91 0.19 6.00 19.31
CA ASN A 91 -0.11 6.82 18.14
C ASN A 91 -0.58 5.96 16.95
N ASN A 92 -1.82 6.14 16.50
CA ASN A 92 -2.33 5.58 15.26
C ASN A 92 -2.12 6.57 14.11
N VAL A 93 -1.23 6.24 13.16
CA VAL A 93 -0.91 7.13 12.03
C VAL A 93 -2.06 7.27 11.03
N ALA A 94 -3.02 6.36 11.07
CA ALA A 94 -4.17 6.28 10.18
C ALA A 94 -5.46 6.81 10.81
N SER A 95 -5.40 7.38 12.02
CA SER A 95 -6.54 7.91 12.80
C SER A 95 -7.43 8.97 12.12
N ARG A 96 -7.05 9.46 10.93
CA ARG A 96 -7.88 10.42 10.17
C ARG A 96 -8.68 9.78 9.04
N ILE A 97 -8.47 8.50 8.75
CA ILE A 97 -9.20 7.78 7.71
C ILE A 97 -10.57 7.41 8.26
N THR A 98 -11.64 7.91 7.66
CA THR A 98 -13.01 7.51 8.03
C THR A 98 -13.36 6.14 7.45
N GLU A 99 -14.48 5.56 7.88
CA GLU A 99 -14.94 4.27 7.36
C GLU A 99 -15.28 4.37 5.87
N GLU A 100 -15.89 5.47 5.44
CA GLU A 100 -16.20 5.74 4.04
C GLU A 100 -14.93 5.87 3.20
N GLU A 101 -13.93 6.61 3.69
CA GLU A 101 -12.63 6.75 3.05
C GLU A 101 -11.87 5.41 3.00
N ARG A 102 -11.97 4.58 4.05
CA ARG A 102 -11.42 3.22 4.06
C ARG A 102 -12.03 2.40 2.93
N ILE A 103 -13.36 2.41 2.79
CA ILE A 103 -14.06 1.69 1.72
C ILE A 103 -13.62 2.19 0.34
N GLU A 104 -13.47 3.50 0.15
CA GLU A 104 -12.96 4.09 -1.11
C GLU A 104 -11.55 3.56 -1.43
N ILE A 105 -10.63 3.55 -0.45
CA ILE A 105 -9.27 3.02 -0.61
C ILE A 105 -9.30 1.54 -1.01
N VAL A 106 -10.13 0.73 -0.34
CA VAL A 106 -10.22 -0.72 -0.55
C VAL A 106 -10.75 -1.02 -1.95
N ASN A 107 -11.82 -0.35 -2.38
CA ASN A 107 -12.38 -0.54 -3.71
C ASN A 107 -11.36 -0.18 -4.80
N ALA A 108 -10.69 0.97 -4.66
CA ALA A 108 -9.68 1.39 -5.63
C ALA A 108 -8.45 0.46 -5.65
N ALA A 109 -8.11 -0.17 -4.52
CA ALA A 109 -7.06 -1.17 -4.46
C ALA A 109 -7.47 -2.49 -5.11
N ASN A 110 -8.74 -2.90 -4.97
CA ASN A 110 -9.29 -4.08 -5.65
C ASN A 110 -9.24 -3.90 -7.17
N ASP A 111 -9.78 -2.80 -7.68
CA ASP A 111 -9.77 -2.48 -9.12
C ASP A 111 -8.34 -2.45 -9.65
N ALA A 112 -7.43 -1.81 -8.91
CA ALA A 112 -6.04 -1.72 -9.31
C ALA A 112 -5.32 -3.07 -9.28
N TRP A 113 -5.66 -3.94 -8.33
CA TRP A 113 -5.09 -5.28 -8.24
C TRP A 113 -5.53 -6.13 -9.43
N GLU A 114 -6.82 -6.08 -9.82
CA GLU A 114 -7.34 -6.80 -10.98
C GLU A 114 -6.60 -6.38 -12.27
N THR A 115 -6.48 -5.06 -12.51
CA THR A 115 -5.73 -4.53 -13.65
C THR A 115 -4.26 -4.94 -13.61
N ALA A 116 -3.60 -4.84 -12.44
CA ALA A 116 -2.18 -5.22 -12.30
C ALA A 116 -1.96 -6.72 -12.51
N HIS A 117 -2.87 -7.55 -12.01
CA HIS A 117 -2.84 -8.99 -12.17
C HIS A 117 -2.95 -9.37 -13.66
N PHE A 118 -3.91 -8.76 -14.36
CA PHE A 118 -4.08 -8.97 -15.80
C PHE A 118 -2.87 -8.47 -16.60
N ALA A 119 -2.35 -7.27 -16.32
CA ALA A 119 -1.15 -6.72 -16.96
C ALA A 119 0.06 -7.65 -16.82
N SER A 120 0.25 -8.22 -15.64
CA SER A 120 1.35 -9.15 -15.35
C SER A 120 1.16 -10.50 -16.06
N ALA A 121 -0.07 -11.03 -16.10
CA ALA A 121 -0.38 -12.28 -16.79
C ALA A 121 -0.18 -12.19 -18.31
N GLU A 122 -0.57 -11.07 -18.91
CA GLU A 122 -0.42 -10.79 -20.35
C GLU A 122 0.96 -10.22 -20.71
N ASN A 123 1.79 -9.89 -19.71
CA ASN A 123 3.07 -9.20 -19.88
C ASN A 123 2.95 -7.92 -20.72
N ASP A 124 1.92 -7.11 -20.44
CA ASP A 124 1.53 -5.94 -21.23
C ASP A 124 1.74 -4.62 -20.46
N LEU A 125 2.65 -3.79 -20.99
CA LEU A 125 2.99 -2.48 -20.43
C LEU A 125 1.89 -1.43 -20.61
N GLU A 126 1.05 -1.53 -21.65
CA GLU A 126 -0.03 -0.56 -21.86
C GLU A 126 -1.07 -0.66 -20.75
N ILE A 127 -1.34 -1.87 -20.26
CA ILE A 127 -2.27 -2.11 -19.15
C ILE A 127 -1.71 -1.53 -17.85
N TRP A 128 -0.40 -1.61 -17.62
CA TRP A 128 0.23 -0.93 -16.48
C TRP A 128 0.06 0.60 -16.51
N LYS A 129 -0.06 1.22 -17.69
CA LYS A 129 -0.33 2.67 -17.80
C LYS A 129 -1.75 3.03 -17.35
N GLU A 130 -2.69 2.09 -17.31
CA GLU A 130 -4.02 2.33 -16.73
C GLU A 130 -3.95 2.56 -15.22
N LEU A 131 -2.91 2.08 -14.54
CA LEU A 131 -2.71 2.27 -13.10
C LEU A 131 -1.91 3.53 -12.75
N PHE A 132 -1.04 3.95 -13.67
CA PHE A 132 -0.03 4.98 -13.40
C PHE A 132 -0.13 6.20 -14.31
N GLY A 133 -1.09 6.19 -15.24
CA GLY A 133 -1.27 7.17 -16.30
C GLY A 133 -0.34 6.96 -17.51
N GLY A 134 -0.77 7.47 -18.67
CA GLY A 134 -0.07 7.30 -19.96
C GLY A 134 1.36 7.85 -20.06
N ARG A 135 1.85 8.55 -19.03
CA ARG A 135 3.26 8.98 -18.92
C ARG A 135 4.14 7.96 -18.18
N PHE A 136 3.59 6.84 -17.73
CA PHE A 136 4.37 5.76 -17.13
C PHE A 136 5.30 5.12 -18.19
N LYS A 137 6.56 4.97 -17.81
CA LYS A 137 7.62 4.35 -18.60
C LYS A 137 8.38 3.40 -17.67
N VAL A 138 8.86 2.28 -18.21
CA VAL A 138 9.70 1.32 -17.48
C VAL A 138 11.11 1.87 -17.25
N GLU A 139 11.50 2.89 -18.01
CA GLU A 139 12.84 3.50 -17.96
C GLU A 139 12.89 4.70 -16.98
N ASP A 140 12.99 4.39 -15.70
CA ASP A 140 13.75 5.20 -14.73
C ASP A 140 14.85 4.31 -14.11
N ALA A 141 15.54 3.56 -14.98
CA ALA A 141 16.78 2.85 -14.66
C ALA A 141 17.94 3.59 -15.33
N ALA A 142 18.44 4.62 -14.64
CA ALA A 142 19.76 5.21 -14.85
C ALA A 142 20.37 5.56 -13.50
#